data_AF-A0A328PGK3-F1
#
_entry.id   AF-A0A328PGK3-F1
#
_cell.length_a   1.000
_cell.length_b   1.000
_cell.length_c   1.000
_cell.angle_alpha   90.00
_cell.angle_beta   90.00
_cell.angle_gamma   90.00
#
_symmetry.space_group_name_H-M   'P 1'
#
loop_
_entity.id
_entity.type
_entity.pdbx_description
1 polymer ?
#
loop_
_entity_poly.entity_id
_entity_poly.type
_entity_poly.pdbx_seq_one_letter_code
_entity_poly.pdbx_strand_id
1 'polypeptide(L)'
;MLLEEIYKRIIKLRKNRCQDGPKSICRVDEFYFSQLMARLEKEIEIVNRYNPPTRPALDPLVSTELGIYRGDDYQIGRLLGYPECCMKSFSEETRFAIDKKHLKELDEMEFPEDAYALILPSGFIPCSLKCPKAWENKLIAYVNSKEYQMILELEEELKRELPHFHLGYNEYYEKLPIKKKRIVKSSSTDRL
;
A
#
# COMPACT_ATOMS: atom_id res chain seq x y z
N MET A 1 9.58 -2.31 -2.89
CA MET A 1 10.14 -0.94 -2.90
C MET A 1 9.86 -0.29 -1.56
N LEU A 2 10.88 0.21 -0.86
CA LEU A 2 10.77 0.74 0.51
C LEU A 2 10.45 2.24 0.52
N LEU A 3 10.00 2.78 1.67
CA LEU A 3 9.68 4.21 1.81
C LEU A 3 10.92 5.10 1.59
N GLU A 4 12.11 4.64 1.96
CA GLU A 4 13.38 5.34 1.73
C GLU A 4 13.69 5.50 0.23
N GLU A 5 13.28 4.54 -0.58
CA GLU A 5 13.46 4.63 -2.03
C GLU A 5 12.51 5.69 -2.61
N ILE A 6 11.30 5.80 -2.07
CA ILE A 6 10.34 6.87 -2.43
C ILE A 6 10.91 8.23 -2.03
N TYR A 7 11.38 8.37 -0.80
CA TYR A 7 12.04 9.58 -0.30
C TYR A 7 13.16 10.02 -1.25
N LYS A 8 14.10 9.10 -1.58
CA LYS A 8 15.22 9.38 -2.49
C LYS A 8 14.74 9.81 -3.88
N ARG A 9 13.68 9.18 -4.40
CA ARG A 9 13.10 9.55 -5.70
C ARG A 9 12.47 10.94 -5.66
N ILE A 10 11.76 11.31 -4.59
CA ILE A 10 11.18 12.65 -4.42
C ILE A 10 12.28 13.71 -4.42
N ILE A 11 13.34 13.52 -3.63
CA ILE A 11 14.50 14.43 -3.59
C ILE A 11 15.14 14.57 -4.98
N LYS A 12 15.36 13.44 -5.68
CA LYS A 12 15.93 13.45 -7.03
C LYS A 12 15.03 14.20 -8.02
N LEU A 13 13.72 14.00 -7.92
CA LEU A 13 12.73 14.66 -8.76
C LEU A 13 12.68 16.18 -8.48
N ARG A 14 12.78 16.61 -7.22
CA ARG A 14 12.87 18.04 -6.92
C ARG A 14 14.16 18.65 -7.50
N LYS A 15 15.30 17.98 -7.33
CA LYS A 15 16.61 18.42 -7.86
C LYS A 15 16.64 18.53 -9.39
N ASN A 16 15.95 17.65 -10.11
CA ASN A 16 15.86 17.71 -11.57
C ASN A 16 14.72 18.60 -12.10
N ARG A 17 14.16 19.46 -11.24
CA ARG A 17 13.04 20.37 -11.58
C ARG A 17 11.81 19.62 -12.12
N CYS A 18 11.59 18.42 -11.60
CA CYS A 18 10.49 17.52 -11.92
C CYS A 18 10.35 17.22 -13.41
N GLN A 19 11.43 17.20 -14.21
CA GLN A 19 11.34 17.01 -15.66
C GLN A 19 10.50 15.79 -16.05
N ASP A 20 10.65 14.65 -15.35
CA ASP A 20 10.02 13.37 -15.64
C ASP A 20 9.13 12.81 -14.50
N GLY A 21 8.44 13.67 -13.75
CA GLY A 21 7.57 13.23 -12.66
C GLY A 21 6.57 14.29 -12.21
N PRO A 22 5.78 13.98 -11.15
CA PRO A 22 4.69 14.84 -10.71
C PRO A 22 5.16 16.27 -10.46
N LYS A 23 4.57 17.23 -11.19
CA LYS A 23 4.98 18.65 -11.10
C LYS A 23 4.56 19.31 -9.78
N SER A 24 3.61 18.70 -9.07
CA SER A 24 3.07 19.15 -7.78
C SER A 24 4.20 19.43 -6.77
N ILE A 25 5.14 18.50 -6.62
CA ILE A 25 6.27 18.64 -5.69
C ILE A 25 7.24 19.75 -6.09
N CYS A 26 7.24 20.21 -7.34
CA CYS A 26 8.06 21.35 -7.79
C CYS A 26 7.39 22.71 -7.57
N ARG A 27 6.10 22.73 -7.25
CA ARG A 27 5.33 23.97 -7.05
C ARG A 27 5.33 24.45 -5.61
N VAL A 28 5.61 23.56 -4.66
CA VAL A 28 5.77 23.92 -3.25
C VAL A 28 7.06 24.70 -3.02
N ASP A 29 7.04 25.67 -2.09
CA ASP A 29 8.25 26.38 -1.68
C ASP A 29 9.19 25.48 -0.86
N GLU A 30 10.44 25.92 -0.67
CA GLU A 30 11.48 25.12 0.00
C GLU A 30 11.18 24.87 1.49
N PHE A 31 10.53 25.81 2.18
CA PHE A 31 10.19 25.63 3.58
C PHE A 31 9.12 24.54 3.71
N TYR A 32 8.05 24.63 2.93
CA TYR A 32 6.98 23.64 2.94
C TYR A 32 7.46 22.28 2.44
N PHE A 33 8.29 22.23 1.40
CA PHE A 33 8.92 21.00 0.94
C PHE A 33 9.73 20.33 2.06
N SER A 34 10.51 21.10 2.82
CA SER A 34 11.29 20.57 3.95
C SER A 34 10.38 19.97 5.03
N GLN A 35 9.22 20.58 5.30
CA GLN A 35 8.22 20.01 6.23
C GLN A 35 7.66 18.68 5.72
N LEU A 36 7.34 18.57 4.43
CA LEU A 36 6.85 17.33 3.82
C LEU A 36 7.90 16.21 3.93
N MET A 37 9.17 16.53 3.65
CA MET A 37 10.24 15.53 3.74
C MET A 37 10.49 15.10 5.19
N ALA A 38 10.41 16.02 6.16
CA ALA A 38 10.53 15.68 7.59
C ALA A 38 9.40 14.74 8.06
N ARG A 39 8.18 14.91 7.54
CA ARG A 39 7.08 13.96 7.80
C ARG A 39 7.37 12.58 7.24
N LEU A 40 7.84 12.50 5.99
CA LEU A 40 8.20 11.22 5.36
C LEU A 40 9.38 10.54 6.09
N GLU A 41 10.35 11.31 6.59
CA GLU A 41 11.42 10.80 7.45
C GLU A 41 10.88 10.20 8.75
N LYS A 42 9.92 10.88 9.39
CA LYS A 42 9.26 10.36 10.59
C LYS A 42 8.47 9.08 10.31
N GLU A 43 7.76 9.03 9.18
CA GLU A 43 7.06 7.82 8.72
C GLU A 43 8.04 6.65 8.54
N ILE A 44 9.16 6.88 7.85
CA ILE A 44 10.24 5.90 7.65
C ILE A 44 10.78 5.41 9.00
N GLU A 45 11.06 6.33 9.93
CA GLU A 45 11.57 6.01 11.27
C GLU A 45 10.61 5.07 12.02
N ILE A 46 9.31 5.38 12.01
CA ILE A 46 8.27 4.55 12.64
C ILE A 46 8.21 3.20 11.95
N VAL A 47 8.05 3.16 10.62
CA VAL A 47 7.89 1.92 9.85
C VAL A 47 9.09 0.99 10.01
N ASN A 48 10.31 1.52 10.09
CA ASN A 48 11.52 0.71 10.29
C ASN A 48 11.58 0.03 11.66
N ARG A 49 10.97 0.59 12.71
CA ARG A 49 10.87 -0.08 14.01
C ARG A 49 10.01 -1.33 13.96
N TYR A 50 8.93 -1.28 13.17
CA TYR A 50 7.98 -2.39 13.03
C TYR A 50 8.40 -3.38 11.93
N ASN A 51 9.13 -2.92 10.91
CA ASN A 51 9.58 -3.72 9.77
C ASN A 51 8.47 -4.59 9.13
N PRO A 52 7.36 -3.97 8.68
CA PRO A 52 6.23 -4.71 8.14
C PRO A 52 6.57 -5.40 6.81
N PRO A 53 5.90 -6.51 6.45
CA PRO A 53 6.20 -7.27 5.23
C PRO A 53 5.86 -6.51 3.94
N THR A 54 4.97 -5.52 4.04
CA THR A 54 4.66 -4.54 3.00
C THR A 54 4.69 -3.14 3.61
N ARG A 55 5.12 -2.15 2.82
CA ARG A 55 5.15 -0.75 3.27
C ARG A 55 3.72 -0.20 3.43
N PRO A 56 3.49 0.79 4.29
CA PRO A 56 2.21 1.49 4.31
C PRO A 56 2.01 2.37 3.06
N ALA A 57 0.79 2.90 2.91
CA ALA A 57 0.53 4.09 2.11
C ALA A 57 1.37 5.26 2.65
N LEU A 58 1.67 6.24 1.79
CA LEU A 58 2.35 7.44 2.26
C LEU A 58 1.46 8.23 3.22
N ASP A 59 2.10 8.95 4.14
CA ASP A 59 1.48 10.00 4.94
C ASP A 59 0.49 10.83 4.11
N PRO A 60 -0.77 11.01 4.56
CA PRO A 60 -1.81 11.77 3.87
C PRO A 60 -1.41 13.13 3.34
N LEU A 61 -0.66 13.89 4.13
CA LEU A 61 -0.28 15.24 3.74
C LEU A 61 0.74 15.16 2.61
N VAL A 62 1.76 14.31 2.75
CA VAL A 62 2.73 14.03 1.68
C VAL A 62 2.03 13.52 0.43
N SER A 63 1.10 12.57 0.56
CA SER A 63 0.28 12.02 -0.52
C SER A 63 -0.53 13.10 -1.25
N THR A 64 -1.24 13.94 -0.50
CA THR A 64 -2.05 15.04 -1.05
C THR A 64 -1.19 16.04 -1.83
N GLU A 65 -0.04 16.40 -1.28
CA GLU A 65 0.88 17.37 -1.90
C GLU A 65 1.67 16.78 -3.06
N LEU A 66 1.90 15.47 -3.08
CA LEU A 66 2.35 14.75 -4.28
C LEU A 66 1.29 14.74 -5.38
N GLY A 67 0.04 15.05 -5.06
CA GLY A 67 -1.07 15.10 -6.02
C GLY A 67 -1.70 13.74 -6.29
N ILE A 68 -1.58 12.79 -5.34
CA ILE A 68 -2.25 11.48 -5.44
C ILE A 68 -3.77 11.74 -5.61
N TYR A 69 -4.37 11.15 -6.64
CA TYR A 69 -5.76 11.36 -7.08
C TYR A 69 -6.10 12.73 -7.69
N ARG A 70 -5.11 13.51 -8.16
CA ARG A 70 -5.31 14.82 -8.85
C ARG A 70 -4.99 14.80 -10.36
N GLY A 71 -4.93 13.62 -10.99
CA GLY A 71 -4.91 13.48 -12.45
C GLY A 71 -3.56 13.15 -13.11
N ASP A 72 -2.55 12.72 -12.34
CA ASP A 72 -1.25 12.24 -12.88
C ASP A 72 -0.87 10.87 -12.31
N ASP A 73 -1.87 9.98 -12.24
CA ASP A 73 -1.78 8.70 -11.52
C ASP A 73 -0.66 7.80 -12.05
N TYR A 74 -0.29 7.92 -13.33
CA TYR A 74 0.80 7.16 -13.92
C TYR A 74 2.18 7.65 -13.47
N GLN A 75 2.42 8.97 -13.39
CA GLN A 75 3.70 9.48 -12.88
C GLN A 75 3.84 9.23 -11.39
N ILE A 76 2.73 9.39 -10.66
CA ILE A 76 2.65 9.08 -9.23
C ILE A 76 2.90 7.60 -9.00
N GLY A 77 2.22 6.71 -9.72
CA GLY A 77 2.45 5.27 -9.59
C GLY A 77 3.90 4.88 -9.91
N ARG A 78 4.53 5.49 -10.92
CA ARG A 78 5.96 5.29 -11.21
C ARG A 78 6.84 5.76 -10.06
N LEU A 79 6.56 6.92 -9.48
CA LEU A 79 7.26 7.44 -8.30
C LEU A 79 7.16 6.44 -7.13
N LEU A 80 5.94 5.95 -6.88
CA LEU A 80 5.57 4.99 -5.83
C LEU A 80 5.93 3.53 -6.14
N GLY A 81 6.56 3.26 -7.28
CA GLY A 81 7.04 1.93 -7.67
C GLY A 81 5.94 0.92 -7.96
N TYR A 82 4.75 1.40 -8.34
CA TYR A 82 3.65 0.54 -8.73
C TYR A 82 3.93 -0.13 -10.08
N PRO A 83 3.58 -1.43 -10.24
CA PRO A 83 3.74 -2.13 -11.51
C PRO A 83 2.94 -1.46 -12.63
N GLU A 84 3.52 -1.41 -13.83
CA GLU A 84 2.86 -0.83 -15.01
C GLU A 84 1.49 -1.43 -15.31
N CYS A 85 1.33 -2.75 -15.16
CA CYS A 85 0.03 -3.41 -15.34
C CYS A 85 -1.02 -2.94 -14.32
N CYS A 86 -0.63 -2.65 -13.07
CA CYS A 86 -1.53 -2.13 -12.05
C CYS A 86 -1.90 -0.68 -12.35
N MET A 87 -0.92 0.16 -12.75
CA MET A 87 -1.20 1.55 -13.13
C MET A 87 -2.14 1.64 -14.34
N LYS A 88 -1.92 0.82 -15.38
CA LYS A 88 -2.80 0.76 -16.56
C LYS A 88 -4.22 0.33 -16.18
N SER A 89 -4.35 -0.73 -15.39
CA SER A 89 -5.67 -1.21 -14.93
C SER A 89 -6.38 -0.14 -14.08
N PHE A 90 -5.66 0.58 -13.21
CA PHE A 90 -6.22 1.68 -12.42
C PHE A 90 -6.77 2.81 -13.32
N SER A 91 -5.99 3.25 -14.31
CA SER A 91 -6.35 4.38 -15.18
C SER A 91 -7.39 4.04 -16.24
N GLU A 92 -7.30 2.87 -16.88
CA GLU A 92 -8.13 2.50 -18.03
C GLU A 92 -9.44 1.84 -17.62
N GLU A 93 -9.45 1.10 -16.51
CA GLU A 93 -10.64 0.39 -16.02
C GLU A 93 -11.36 1.13 -14.88
N THR A 94 -10.91 2.36 -14.53
CA THR A 94 -11.51 3.19 -13.46
C THR A 94 -11.67 2.43 -12.13
N ARG A 95 -10.64 1.67 -11.75
CA ARG A 95 -10.66 0.87 -10.51
C ARG A 95 -10.25 1.71 -9.31
N PHE A 96 -11.22 2.14 -8.52
CA PHE A 96 -10.98 2.99 -7.34
C PHE A 96 -10.91 2.23 -6.01
N ALA A 97 -11.21 0.92 -6.01
CA ALA A 97 -11.24 0.10 -4.80
C ALA A 97 -11.02 -1.39 -5.11
N ILE A 98 -10.74 -2.17 -4.05
CA ILE A 98 -10.80 -3.64 -4.10
C ILE A 98 -12.25 -4.04 -4.44
N ASP A 99 -12.44 -4.58 -5.64
CA ASP A 99 -13.76 -4.92 -6.17
C ASP A 99 -14.14 -6.40 -5.99
N LYS A 100 -15.32 -6.78 -6.49
CA LYS A 100 -15.83 -8.17 -6.45
C LYS A 100 -14.90 -9.18 -7.15
N LYS A 101 -14.15 -8.77 -8.18
CA LYS A 101 -13.20 -9.65 -8.87
C LYS A 101 -12.03 -9.97 -7.97
N HIS A 102 -11.48 -8.97 -7.28
CA HIS A 102 -10.43 -9.18 -6.28
C HIS A 102 -10.90 -10.07 -5.13
N LEU A 103 -12.11 -9.84 -4.60
CA LEU A 103 -12.65 -10.68 -3.53
C LEU A 103 -12.86 -12.13 -3.97
N LYS A 104 -13.28 -12.35 -5.22
CA LYS A 104 -13.36 -13.70 -5.80
C LYS A 104 -11.97 -14.33 -5.94
N GLU A 105 -10.98 -13.58 -6.40
CA GLU A 105 -9.59 -14.05 -6.44
C GLU A 105 -9.09 -14.46 -5.04
N LEU A 106 -9.41 -13.67 -4.02
CA LEU A 106 -9.06 -13.96 -2.62
C LEU A 106 -9.64 -15.31 -2.15
N ASP A 107 -10.91 -15.60 -2.45
CA ASP A 107 -11.57 -16.87 -2.07
C ASP A 107 -10.97 -18.10 -2.80
N GLU A 108 -10.41 -17.89 -3.98
CA GLU A 108 -9.79 -18.92 -4.83
C GLU A 108 -8.28 -19.08 -4.61
N MET A 109 -7.65 -18.18 -3.85
CA MET A 109 -6.22 -18.25 -3.54
C MET A 109 -5.91 -19.35 -2.52
N GLU A 110 -4.70 -19.90 -2.64
CA GLU A 110 -4.12 -20.77 -1.63
C GLU A 110 -3.23 -19.93 -0.72
N PHE A 111 -3.31 -20.20 0.58
CA PHE A 111 -2.58 -19.46 1.59
C PHE A 111 -1.88 -20.44 2.55
N PRO A 112 -0.76 -20.02 3.17
CA PRO A 112 -0.20 -20.73 4.31
C PRO A 112 -1.25 -20.97 5.42
N GLU A 113 -1.12 -22.06 6.17
CA GLU A 113 -2.11 -22.45 7.20
C GLU A 113 -2.29 -21.40 8.31
N ASP A 114 -1.24 -20.65 8.60
CA ASP A 114 -1.21 -19.59 9.61
C ASP A 114 -1.57 -18.20 9.06
N ALA A 115 -1.80 -18.08 7.75
CA ALA A 115 -2.20 -16.83 7.13
C ALA A 115 -3.56 -16.35 7.66
N TYR A 116 -3.59 -15.08 8.05
CA TYR A 116 -4.73 -14.43 8.68
C TYR A 116 -5.36 -13.38 7.76
N ALA A 117 -4.55 -12.57 7.07
CA ALA A 117 -5.01 -11.56 6.13
C ALA A 117 -4.02 -11.35 4.98
N LEU A 118 -4.50 -10.80 3.87
CA LEU A 118 -3.66 -10.08 2.91
C LEU A 118 -3.61 -8.60 3.28
N ILE A 119 -2.42 -8.00 3.20
CA ILE A 119 -2.16 -6.60 3.48
C ILE A 119 -1.61 -5.92 2.23
N LEU A 120 -2.12 -4.72 1.93
CA LEU A 120 -1.66 -3.85 0.84
C LEU A 120 -1.53 -2.41 1.36
N PRO A 121 -0.67 -1.55 0.78
CA PRO A 121 -0.72 -0.12 1.03
C PRO A 121 -2.11 0.43 0.66
N SER A 122 -2.74 1.21 1.54
CA SER A 122 -4.00 1.87 1.20
C SER A 122 -3.88 2.73 -0.06
N GLY A 123 -4.92 2.70 -0.89
CA GLY A 123 -4.95 3.41 -2.17
C GLY A 123 -4.20 2.72 -3.32
N PHE A 124 -3.41 1.68 -3.05
CA PHE A 124 -2.88 0.81 -4.11
C PHE A 124 -3.91 -0.25 -4.50
N ILE A 125 -4.45 -0.14 -5.71
CA ILE A 125 -5.38 -1.13 -6.28
C ILE A 125 -4.63 -1.96 -7.33
N PRO A 126 -4.29 -3.23 -7.06
CA PRO A 126 -3.59 -4.04 -8.04
C PRO A 126 -4.50 -4.41 -9.21
N CYS A 127 -3.94 -4.79 -10.37
CA CYS A 127 -4.73 -5.35 -11.47
C CYS A 127 -5.36 -6.72 -11.12
N SER A 128 -4.76 -7.42 -10.14
CA SER A 128 -5.17 -8.69 -9.56
C SER A 128 -4.45 -8.90 -8.23
N LEU A 129 -5.07 -9.55 -7.24
CA LEU A 129 -4.40 -9.95 -5.99
C LEU A 129 -3.27 -10.98 -6.22
N LYS A 130 -3.24 -11.62 -7.39
CA LYS A 130 -2.20 -12.57 -7.83
C LYS A 130 -1.09 -11.90 -8.67
N CYS A 131 -1.08 -10.57 -8.81
CA CYS A 131 -0.13 -9.86 -9.66
C CYS A 131 1.34 -10.12 -9.26
N PRO A 132 2.16 -10.84 -10.05
CA PRO A 132 3.50 -11.24 -9.63
C PRO A 132 4.41 -10.05 -9.30
N LYS A 133 4.35 -9.00 -10.13
CA LYS A 133 5.11 -7.77 -9.91
C LYS A 133 4.73 -7.04 -8.63
N ALA A 134 3.47 -7.11 -8.21
CA ALA A 134 3.03 -6.48 -6.96
C ALA A 134 3.58 -7.24 -5.74
N TRP A 135 3.61 -8.57 -5.81
CA TRP A 135 4.25 -9.43 -4.79
C TRP A 135 5.77 -9.23 -4.75
N GLU A 136 6.45 -9.25 -5.90
CA GLU A 136 7.89 -9.00 -6.03
C GLU A 136 8.28 -7.62 -5.47
N ASN A 137 7.46 -6.61 -5.73
CA ASN A 137 7.67 -5.26 -5.22
C ASN A 137 7.27 -5.09 -3.75
N LYS A 138 6.80 -6.15 -3.06
CA LYS A 138 6.30 -6.12 -1.68
C LYS A 138 5.18 -5.10 -1.48
N LEU A 139 4.25 -5.04 -2.42
CA LEU A 139 3.01 -4.24 -2.34
C LEU A 139 1.80 -5.10 -1.91
N ILE A 140 1.97 -6.41 -1.88
CA ILE A 140 1.01 -7.38 -1.37
C ILE A 140 1.79 -8.36 -0.51
N ALA A 141 1.29 -8.66 0.67
CA ALA A 141 1.83 -9.70 1.55
C ALA A 141 0.69 -10.40 2.29
N TYR A 142 0.87 -11.69 2.61
CA TYR A 142 0.07 -12.32 3.66
C TYR A 142 0.72 -12.05 5.02
N VAL A 143 -0.11 -12.00 6.06
CA VAL A 143 0.33 -11.87 7.46
C VAL A 143 -0.34 -12.93 8.31
N ASN A 144 0.36 -13.45 9.30
CA ASN A 144 -0.24 -14.23 10.37
C ASN A 144 -0.91 -13.33 11.43
N SER A 145 -1.53 -13.93 12.44
CA SER A 145 -2.24 -13.17 13.50
C SER A 145 -1.33 -12.21 14.28
N LYS A 146 -0.08 -12.62 14.56
CA LYS A 146 0.90 -11.78 15.29
C LYS A 146 1.33 -10.58 14.45
N GLU A 147 1.65 -10.82 13.18
CA GLU A 147 2.00 -9.76 12.23
C GLU A 147 0.82 -8.82 11.98
N TYR A 148 -0.40 -9.35 11.91
CA TYR A 148 -1.61 -8.54 11.80
C TYR A 148 -1.76 -7.59 12.99
N GLN A 149 -1.57 -8.08 14.21
CA GLN A 149 -1.62 -7.24 15.41
C GLN A 149 -0.53 -6.16 15.41
N MET A 150 0.69 -6.50 14.97
CA MET A 150 1.78 -5.54 14.79
C MET A 150 1.42 -4.46 13.75
N ILE A 151 0.73 -4.81 12.66
CA ILE A 151 0.25 -3.83 11.67
C ILE A 151 -0.77 -2.87 12.31
N LEU A 152 -1.68 -3.35 13.16
CA LEU A 152 -2.63 -2.48 13.86
C LEU A 152 -1.92 -1.51 14.80
N GLU A 153 -0.92 -1.99 15.55
CA GLU A 153 -0.10 -1.14 16.44
C GLU A 153 0.68 -0.08 15.66
N LEU A 154 1.26 -0.47 14.53
CA LEU A 154 1.94 0.44 13.60
C LEU A 154 0.98 1.53 13.09
N GLU A 155 -0.24 1.18 12.68
CA GLU A 155 -1.22 2.17 12.22
C GLU A 155 -1.62 3.16 13.29
N GLU A 156 -1.80 2.71 14.54
CA GLU A 156 -2.14 3.60 15.65
C GLU A 156 -0.99 4.55 16.00
N GLU A 157 0.26 4.08 15.94
CA GLU A 157 1.42 4.96 16.11
C GLU A 157 1.54 5.97 14.97
N LEU A 158 1.38 5.54 13.72
CA LEU A 158 1.40 6.43 12.57
C LEU A 158 0.32 7.52 12.68
N LYS A 159 -0.92 7.15 13.02
CA LYS A 159 -2.01 8.12 13.21
C LYS A 159 -1.73 9.11 14.35
N ARG A 160 -1.08 8.67 15.42
CA ARG A 160 -0.75 9.53 16.59
C ARG A 160 0.37 10.52 16.25
N GLU A 161 1.45 10.04 15.66
CA GLU A 161 2.65 10.84 15.38
C GLU A 161 2.52 11.69 14.10
N LEU A 162 1.70 11.23 13.16
CA LEU A 162 1.42 11.87 11.88
C LEU A 162 -0.11 12.03 11.72
N PRO A 163 -0.73 13.01 12.40
CA PRO A 163 -2.18 13.17 12.42
C PRO A 163 -2.77 13.20 11.01
N HIS A 164 -3.73 12.30 10.79
CA HIS A 164 -4.26 11.92 9.49
C HIS A 164 -5.46 12.78 9.09
N PHE A 165 -5.40 13.43 7.92
CA PHE A 165 -6.61 13.85 7.19
C PHE A 165 -6.40 13.64 5.69
N HIS A 166 -7.01 12.59 5.13
CA HIS A 166 -7.02 12.31 3.70
C HIS A 166 -8.44 12.00 3.24
N LEU A 167 -8.85 12.49 2.07
CA LEU A 167 -10.18 12.20 1.51
C LEU A 167 -10.30 10.78 0.94
N GLY A 168 -9.18 10.18 0.52
CA GLY A 168 -9.16 8.92 -0.24
C GLY A 168 -8.91 7.63 0.57
N TYR A 169 -8.46 7.72 1.82
CA TYR A 169 -8.24 6.57 2.70
C TYR A 169 -8.13 7.02 4.16
N ASN A 170 -8.64 6.22 5.11
CA ASN A 170 -8.63 6.51 6.56
C ASN A 170 -7.54 5.74 7.33
N GLU A 171 -6.82 4.88 6.63
CA GLU A 171 -5.88 3.91 7.17
C GLU A 171 -4.64 3.88 6.27
N TYR A 172 -3.53 3.32 6.78
CA TYR A 172 -2.28 3.21 6.04
C TYR A 172 -2.22 1.89 5.25
N TYR A 173 -2.99 0.89 5.67
CA TYR A 173 -3.09 -0.41 5.04
C TYR A 173 -4.51 -0.81 4.68
N GLU A 174 -4.68 -1.35 3.47
CA GLU A 174 -5.84 -2.18 3.13
C GLU A 174 -5.64 -3.57 3.73
N LYS A 175 -6.63 -4.05 4.48
CA LYS A 175 -6.58 -5.32 5.23
C LYS A 175 -7.70 -6.24 4.73
N LEU A 176 -7.35 -7.33 4.05
CA LEU A 176 -8.30 -8.29 3.50
C LEU A 176 -8.25 -9.61 4.30
N PRO A 177 -9.21 -9.86 5.22
CA PRO A 177 -9.21 -11.07 6.04
C PRO A 177 -9.35 -12.33 5.18
N ILE A 178 -8.52 -13.33 5.45
CA ILE A 178 -8.59 -14.62 4.77
C ILE A 178 -9.63 -15.48 5.48
N LYS A 179 -10.67 -15.89 4.78
CA LYS A 179 -11.63 -16.86 5.30
C LYS A 179 -10.97 -18.23 5.35
N LYS A 180 -10.77 -18.78 6.55
CA LYS A 180 -10.36 -20.18 6.68
C LYS A 180 -11.43 -21.06 6.03
N LYS A 181 -11.07 -21.79 4.98
CA LYS A 181 -11.93 -22.84 4.42
C LYS A 181 -12.16 -23.85 5.55
N ARG A 182 -13.43 -24.04 5.95
CA ARG A 182 -13.78 -25.09 6.92
C ARG A 182 -13.27 -26.41 6.36
N ILE A 183 -12.34 -27.05 7.07
CA ILE A 183 -12.00 -28.45 6.81
C ILE A 183 -13.28 -29.23 7.12
N VAL A 184 -14.02 -29.62 6.08
CA VAL A 184 -15.07 -30.62 6.23
C VAL A 184 -14.32 -31.92 6.46
N LYS A 185 -14.21 -32.34 7.73
CA LYS A 185 -13.79 -33.71 8.04
C LYS A 185 -14.79 -34.62 7.34
N SER A 186 -14.37 -35.32 6.29
CA SER A 186 -15.13 -36.42 5.74
C SER A 186 -15.29 -37.44 6.87
N SER A 187 -16.51 -37.55 7.40
CA SER A 187 -16.87 -38.65 8.28
C SER A 187 -16.88 -39.92 7.45
N SER A 188 -15.73 -40.58 7.35
CA SER A 188 -15.67 -42.01 7.05
C SER A 188 -16.26 -42.75 8.25
N THR A 189 -17.59 -42.84 8.27
CA THR A 189 -18.26 -43.98 8.91
C THR A 189 -18.42 -45.03 7.83
N ASP A 190 -17.39 -45.88 7.73
CA ASP A 190 -17.58 -47.26 7.32
C ASP A 190 -18.69 -47.84 8.22
N ARG A 191 -19.84 -48.13 7.63
CA ARG A 191 -20.79 -49.08 8.21
C ARG A 191 -20.52 -50.42 7.54
N LEU A 192 -19.86 -51.27 8.31
CA LEU A 192 -19.95 -52.73 8.21
C LEU A 192 -21.41 -53.18 8.18
#